data_AF-A0A0M2KCC9-F1
#
_entry.id   AF-A0A0M2KCC9-F1
#
_cell.length_a   1.000
_cell.length_b   1.000
_cell.length_c   1.000
_cell.angle_alpha   90.00
_cell.angle_beta   90.00
_cell.angle_gamma   90.00
#
_symmetry.space_group_name_H-M   'P 1'
#
loop_
_entity.id
_entity.type
_entity.pdbx_description
1 polymer ?
#
loop_
_entity_poly.entity_id
_entity_poly.type
_entity_poly.pdbx_seq_one_letter_code
_entity_poly.pdbx_strand_id
1 'polypeptide(L)'
;MSSAYTNLTRMFTRLSRFGHLAAIAGWDMMTMMPLGGSQARGAALAELSVLRHEILTGKNVALWLDEAAQLPLNDIECANLSEMHRSWQQASLLPASLVEAKSVAGSRCEHAWRQQRPANDWAGFSANLKEVVKLSRQEAEIRSQAEGCSRYDALLDLYEPGMTSARLDATFGEVKQWLPSLLQQIVDKQSQEKIAIPVGPFAVESQKQLGLAVMKLLGFDFNAGRLDVSAHPFCGGVPEDVRITTRYNQNEFISAMMGVIHETGHARYEQNLPKQWAGQPVALARSTAVHESQSLFFEKQLGRNASFLMLLLPHVRALFGDLPEFEERNFIRLNQRVKPGLIRVDADEVSYPAHVILRYEIEKALIVGDIEVDDIPALWQEKMQTLLGIDTSGNYRDGCMQDIHWTDGSFGYFPTYTLGAMYAAQLFQAVKKTLPDVENLLCQGNLQPVFDWLQQNIWQHGSRFTTRQLFENATGEDLNPLFFKKHLENRYLHNC
;
A
#
# COMPACT_ATOMS: atom_id res chain seq x y z
N MET A 1 33.79 -12.17 -24.37
CA MET A 1 32.52 -12.68 -23.79
C MET A 1 31.93 -11.59 -22.91
N SER A 2 30.61 -11.44 -22.88
CA SER A 2 29.93 -10.51 -21.97
C SER A 2 30.09 -10.99 -20.52
N SER A 3 30.36 -10.11 -19.56
CA SER A 3 30.49 -10.52 -18.14
C SER A 3 29.17 -11.08 -17.59
N ALA A 4 29.24 -11.91 -16.55
CA ALA A 4 28.07 -12.47 -15.88
C ALA A 4 27.07 -11.38 -15.44
N TYR A 5 27.57 -10.31 -14.82
CA TYR A 5 26.75 -9.15 -14.45
C TYR A 5 26.09 -8.48 -15.66
N THR A 6 26.80 -8.37 -16.80
CA THR A 6 26.22 -7.83 -18.05
C THR A 6 25.11 -8.74 -18.61
N ASN A 7 25.24 -10.06 -18.46
CA ASN A 7 24.18 -11.00 -18.87
C ASN A 7 22.95 -10.85 -17.98
N LEU A 8 23.12 -10.74 -16.67
CA LEU A 8 22.04 -10.50 -15.71
C LEU A 8 21.32 -9.18 -16.00
N THR A 9 22.05 -8.07 -16.13
CA THR A 9 21.43 -6.75 -16.40
C THR A 9 20.64 -6.73 -17.71
N ARG A 10 21.14 -7.41 -18.75
CA ARG A 10 20.41 -7.58 -20.02
C ARG A 10 19.14 -8.43 -19.85
N MET A 11 19.22 -9.51 -19.08
CA MET A 11 18.08 -10.36 -18.77
C MET A 11 17.00 -9.59 -18.00
N PHE A 12 17.37 -8.87 -16.93
CA PHE A 12 16.43 -8.07 -16.15
C PHE A 12 15.82 -6.92 -16.95
N THR A 13 16.59 -6.27 -17.83
CA THR A 13 16.04 -5.29 -18.79
C THR A 13 14.97 -5.93 -19.68
N ARG A 14 15.20 -7.16 -20.16
CA ARG A 14 14.20 -7.90 -20.97
C ARG A 14 12.96 -8.22 -20.15
N LEU A 15 13.12 -8.70 -18.91
CA LEU A 15 12.03 -9.00 -17.98
C LEU A 15 11.19 -7.76 -17.64
N SER A 16 11.84 -6.60 -17.46
CA SER A 16 11.19 -5.31 -17.23
C SER A 16 10.29 -4.91 -18.40
N ARG A 17 10.74 -5.07 -19.65
CA ARG A 17 9.93 -4.76 -20.84
C ARG A 17 8.67 -5.62 -20.94
N PHE A 18 8.79 -6.92 -20.62
CA PHE A 18 7.62 -7.78 -20.51
C PHE A 18 6.73 -7.40 -19.32
N GLY A 19 7.33 -7.01 -18.20
CA GLY A 19 6.62 -6.46 -17.04
C GLY A 19 5.80 -5.23 -17.39
N HIS A 20 6.36 -4.31 -18.19
CA HIS A 20 5.64 -3.14 -18.68
C HIS A 20 4.40 -3.53 -19.49
N LEU A 21 4.54 -4.42 -20.49
CA LEU A 21 3.40 -4.87 -21.28
C LEU A 21 2.32 -5.53 -20.41
N ALA A 22 2.73 -6.35 -19.44
CA ALA A 22 1.81 -6.97 -18.49
C ALA A 22 1.08 -5.92 -17.62
N ALA A 23 1.79 -4.91 -17.13
CA ALA A 23 1.23 -3.84 -16.31
C ALA A 23 0.16 -3.04 -17.06
N ILE A 24 0.41 -2.67 -18.33
CA ILE A 24 -0.59 -1.94 -19.14
C ILE A 24 -1.78 -2.82 -19.48
N ALA A 25 -1.55 -4.09 -19.81
CA ALA A 25 -2.62 -5.05 -20.05
C ALA A 25 -3.48 -5.30 -18.80
N GLY A 26 -2.86 -5.32 -17.61
CA GLY A 26 -3.56 -5.41 -16.32
C GLY A 26 -4.35 -4.14 -15.99
N TRP A 27 -3.78 -2.97 -16.22
CA TRP A 27 -4.50 -1.70 -16.08
C TRP A 27 -5.73 -1.63 -17.00
N ASP A 28 -5.58 -2.06 -18.26
CA ASP A 28 -6.68 -2.04 -19.23
C ASP A 28 -7.83 -2.96 -18.81
N MET A 29 -7.53 -4.12 -18.18
CA MET A 29 -8.56 -5.01 -17.61
C MET A 29 -9.47 -4.33 -16.60
N MET A 30 -8.91 -3.38 -15.85
CA MET A 30 -9.60 -2.71 -14.74
C MET A 30 -10.26 -1.39 -15.14
N THR A 31 -10.12 -0.98 -16.40
CA THR A 31 -10.55 0.35 -16.87
C THR A 31 -11.31 0.31 -18.20
N MET A 32 -10.67 -0.13 -19.28
CA MET A 32 -11.19 0.03 -20.65
C MET A 32 -11.66 -1.28 -21.29
N MET A 33 -11.19 -2.43 -20.79
CA MET A 33 -11.44 -3.74 -21.40
C MET A 33 -12.95 -4.07 -21.42
N PRO A 34 -13.53 -4.43 -22.58
CA PRO A 34 -14.90 -4.95 -22.63
C PRO A 34 -15.06 -6.24 -21.83
N LEU A 35 -16.24 -6.45 -21.22
CA LEU A 35 -16.52 -7.63 -20.37
C LEU A 35 -16.20 -8.97 -21.05
N GLY A 36 -16.50 -9.10 -22.36
CA GLY A 36 -16.22 -10.32 -23.13
C GLY A 36 -14.74 -10.60 -23.39
N GLY A 37 -13.84 -9.65 -23.11
CA GLY A 37 -12.39 -9.79 -23.32
C GLY A 37 -11.64 -10.55 -22.22
N SER A 38 -12.29 -10.81 -21.08
CA SER A 38 -11.63 -11.34 -19.87
C SER A 38 -10.87 -12.65 -20.10
N GLN A 39 -11.48 -13.63 -20.78
CA GLN A 39 -10.85 -14.93 -21.03
C GLN A 39 -9.58 -14.81 -21.90
N ALA A 40 -9.68 -14.09 -23.02
CA ALA A 40 -8.56 -13.91 -23.94
C ALA A 40 -7.41 -13.13 -23.28
N ARG A 41 -7.73 -12.08 -22.53
CA ARG A 41 -6.75 -11.28 -21.80
C ARG A 41 -6.08 -12.09 -20.68
N GLY A 42 -6.85 -12.85 -19.91
CA GLY A 42 -6.33 -13.72 -18.87
C GLY A 42 -5.35 -14.76 -19.42
N ALA A 43 -5.70 -15.43 -20.52
CA ALA A 43 -4.82 -16.40 -21.18
C ALA A 43 -3.50 -15.76 -21.67
N ALA A 44 -3.56 -14.58 -22.30
CA ALA A 44 -2.36 -13.89 -22.77
C ALA A 44 -1.43 -13.45 -21.63
N LEU A 45 -1.99 -12.95 -20.52
CA LEU A 45 -1.21 -12.57 -19.33
C LEU A 45 -0.60 -13.80 -18.63
N ALA A 46 -1.32 -14.93 -18.59
CA ALA A 46 -0.81 -16.18 -18.05
C ALA A 46 0.42 -16.67 -18.84
N GLU A 47 0.33 -16.71 -20.17
CA GLU A 47 1.45 -17.09 -21.04
C GLU A 47 2.67 -16.18 -20.85
N LEU A 48 2.44 -14.86 -20.77
CA LEU A 48 3.51 -13.89 -20.53
C LEU A 48 4.14 -14.07 -19.13
N SER A 49 3.34 -14.43 -18.13
CA SER A 49 3.84 -14.73 -16.78
C SER A 49 4.73 -15.97 -16.78
N VAL A 50 4.32 -17.04 -17.46
CA VAL A 50 5.12 -18.27 -17.64
C VAL A 50 6.46 -17.93 -18.32
N LEU A 51 6.43 -17.23 -19.45
CA LEU A 51 7.64 -16.83 -20.17
C LEU A 51 8.61 -16.02 -19.29
N ARG A 52 8.10 -15.06 -18.52
CA ARG A 52 8.92 -14.26 -17.59
C ARG A 52 9.53 -15.14 -16.50
N HIS A 53 8.76 -16.07 -15.94
CA HIS A 53 9.23 -17.02 -14.95
C HIS A 53 10.35 -17.91 -15.51
N GLU A 54 10.16 -18.53 -16.68
CA GLU A 54 11.16 -19.37 -17.35
C GLU A 54 12.48 -18.63 -17.63
N ILE A 55 12.40 -17.35 -18.02
CA ILE A 55 13.58 -16.51 -18.22
C ILE A 55 14.30 -16.28 -16.88
N LEU A 56 13.56 -15.92 -15.83
CA LEU A 56 14.13 -15.61 -14.52
C LEU A 56 14.74 -16.85 -13.85
N THR A 57 14.14 -18.03 -14.01
CA THR A 57 14.60 -19.30 -13.42
C THR A 57 15.45 -20.14 -14.38
N GLY A 58 15.94 -19.53 -15.46
CA GLY A 58 16.74 -20.21 -16.48
C GLY A 58 18.02 -20.84 -15.93
N LYS A 59 18.48 -21.92 -16.58
CA LYS A 59 19.60 -22.77 -16.12
C LYS A 59 20.92 -22.04 -15.81
N ASN A 60 21.18 -20.92 -16.48
CA ASN A 60 22.43 -20.16 -16.32
C ASN A 60 22.33 -19.04 -15.29
N VAL A 61 21.14 -18.73 -14.75
CA VAL A 61 20.94 -17.55 -13.90
C VAL A 61 21.69 -17.69 -12.58
N ALA A 62 21.60 -18.86 -11.92
CA ALA A 62 22.36 -19.15 -10.70
C ALA A 62 23.87 -19.00 -10.91
N LEU A 63 24.40 -19.59 -11.99
CA LEU A 63 25.82 -19.47 -12.34
C LEU A 63 26.22 -18.00 -12.56
N TRP A 64 25.41 -17.22 -13.27
CA TRP A 64 25.73 -15.81 -13.47
C TRP A 64 25.67 -14.99 -12.18
N LEU A 65 24.77 -15.31 -11.24
CA LEU A 65 24.71 -14.65 -9.93
C LEU A 65 25.99 -14.94 -9.13
N ASP A 66 26.42 -16.20 -9.07
CA ASP A 66 27.64 -16.63 -8.38
C ASP A 66 28.89 -15.99 -8.99
N GLU A 67 29.01 -16.01 -10.33
CA GLU A 67 30.13 -15.38 -11.04
C GLU A 67 30.14 -13.85 -10.85
N ALA A 68 28.96 -13.21 -10.91
CA ALA A 68 28.85 -11.77 -10.73
C ALA A 68 29.23 -11.32 -9.30
N ALA A 69 28.95 -12.15 -8.30
CA ALA A 69 29.32 -11.86 -6.90
C ALA A 69 30.84 -11.80 -6.66
N GLN A 70 31.65 -12.36 -7.58
CA GLN A 70 33.12 -12.31 -7.51
C GLN A 70 33.73 -11.15 -8.31
N LEU A 71 32.92 -10.36 -9.01
CA LEU A 71 33.39 -9.22 -9.80
C LEU A 71 33.62 -7.98 -8.91
N PRO A 72 34.57 -7.09 -9.27
CA PRO A 72 34.75 -5.81 -8.58
C PRO A 72 33.65 -4.81 -8.98
N LEU A 73 32.44 -5.04 -8.47
CA LEU A 73 31.26 -4.19 -8.68
C LEU A 73 31.31 -2.96 -7.75
N ASN A 74 30.77 -1.84 -8.21
CA ASN A 74 30.56 -0.67 -7.35
C ASN A 74 29.33 -0.85 -6.42
N ASP A 75 29.16 0.06 -5.46
CA ASP A 75 28.09 -0.04 -4.44
C ASP A 75 26.68 -0.26 -5.02
N ILE A 76 26.31 0.46 -6.09
CA ILE A 76 24.97 0.36 -6.67
C ILE A 76 24.81 -0.90 -7.51
N GLU A 77 25.88 -1.37 -8.15
CA GLU A 77 25.90 -2.67 -8.84
C GLU A 77 25.78 -3.84 -7.85
N CYS A 78 26.42 -3.75 -6.68
CA CYS A 78 26.27 -4.72 -5.60
C CYS A 78 24.83 -4.76 -5.07
N ALA A 79 24.20 -3.60 -4.87
CA ALA A 79 22.80 -3.53 -4.46
C ALA A 79 21.87 -4.14 -5.53
N ASN A 80 22.13 -3.83 -6.81
CA ASN A 80 21.39 -4.40 -7.92
C ASN A 80 21.52 -5.91 -7.99
N LEU A 81 22.75 -6.44 -7.86
CA LEU A 81 22.98 -7.88 -7.83
C LEU A 81 22.25 -8.56 -6.66
N SER A 82 22.21 -7.91 -5.49
CA SER A 82 21.48 -8.42 -4.32
C SER A 82 19.97 -8.53 -4.60
N GLU A 83 19.37 -7.52 -5.23
CA GLU A 83 17.95 -7.55 -5.62
C GLU A 83 17.66 -8.52 -6.78
N MET A 84 18.61 -8.72 -7.69
CA MET A 84 18.54 -9.77 -8.71
C MET A 84 18.52 -11.16 -8.07
N HIS A 85 19.41 -11.39 -7.11
CA HIS A 85 19.48 -12.65 -6.36
C HIS A 85 18.18 -12.89 -5.61
N ARG A 86 17.66 -11.89 -4.88
CA ARG A 86 16.37 -11.97 -4.19
C ARG A 86 15.24 -12.33 -5.15
N SER A 87 15.14 -11.63 -6.28
CA SER A 87 14.10 -11.89 -7.29
C SER A 87 14.18 -13.32 -7.83
N TRP A 88 15.40 -13.80 -8.15
CA TRP A 88 15.63 -15.16 -8.63
C TRP A 88 15.29 -16.21 -7.57
N GLN A 89 15.73 -16.02 -6.33
CA GLN A 89 15.48 -16.92 -5.21
C GLN A 89 13.99 -17.04 -4.95
N GLN A 90 13.28 -15.93 -4.79
CA GLN A 90 11.83 -15.94 -4.54
C GLN A 90 11.03 -16.64 -5.63
N ALA A 91 11.48 -16.55 -6.89
CA ALA A 91 10.89 -17.25 -8.03
C ALA A 91 11.27 -18.74 -8.10
N SER A 92 12.50 -19.12 -7.75
CA SER A 92 13.03 -20.48 -7.92
C SER A 92 12.71 -21.42 -6.76
N LEU A 93 12.35 -20.87 -5.59
CA LEU A 93 12.14 -21.66 -4.37
C LEU A 93 10.95 -22.61 -4.43
N LEU A 94 9.86 -22.22 -5.07
CA LEU A 94 8.61 -22.98 -5.01
C LEU A 94 8.50 -24.00 -6.16
N PRO A 95 8.08 -25.24 -5.88
CA PRO A 95 7.71 -26.19 -6.92
C PRO A 95 6.59 -25.64 -7.80
N ALA A 96 6.70 -25.83 -9.12
CA ALA A 96 5.69 -25.37 -10.08
C ALA A 96 4.28 -25.87 -9.76
N SER A 97 4.15 -27.12 -9.27
CA SER A 97 2.87 -27.70 -8.85
C SER A 97 2.23 -26.99 -7.66
N LEU A 98 3.03 -26.48 -6.71
CA LEU A 98 2.53 -25.70 -5.58
C LEU A 98 2.06 -24.32 -6.05
N VAL A 99 2.82 -23.67 -6.95
CA VAL A 99 2.44 -22.39 -7.55
C VAL A 99 1.10 -22.51 -8.28
N GLU A 100 0.93 -23.55 -9.10
CA GLU A 100 -0.32 -23.85 -9.79
C GLU A 100 -1.48 -24.09 -8.81
N ALA A 101 -1.28 -24.97 -7.82
CA ALA A 101 -2.30 -25.27 -6.81
C ALA A 101 -2.77 -24.02 -6.06
N LYS A 102 -1.82 -23.14 -5.66
CA LYS A 102 -2.12 -21.86 -5.02
C LYS A 102 -2.94 -20.95 -5.94
N SER A 103 -2.55 -20.82 -7.20
CA SER A 103 -3.26 -19.98 -8.18
C SER A 103 -4.71 -20.44 -8.37
N VAL A 104 -4.93 -21.75 -8.52
CA VAL A 104 -6.27 -22.34 -8.66
C VAL A 104 -7.10 -22.15 -7.39
N ALA A 105 -6.54 -22.47 -6.22
CA ALA A 105 -7.24 -22.32 -4.95
C ALA A 105 -7.61 -20.85 -4.67
N GLY A 106 -6.67 -19.94 -4.91
CA GLY A 106 -6.88 -18.51 -4.73
C GLY A 106 -7.98 -17.95 -5.63
N SER A 107 -7.91 -18.24 -6.93
CA SER A 107 -8.93 -17.81 -7.90
C SER A 107 -10.32 -18.37 -7.56
N ARG A 108 -10.40 -19.64 -7.15
CA ARG A 108 -11.67 -20.27 -6.74
C ARG A 108 -12.24 -19.59 -5.49
N CYS A 109 -11.41 -19.33 -4.49
CA CYS A 109 -11.80 -18.70 -3.23
C CYS A 109 -12.28 -17.26 -3.46
N GLU A 110 -11.52 -16.47 -4.22
CA GLU A 110 -11.83 -15.09 -4.60
C GLU A 110 -13.15 -15.00 -5.37
N HIS A 111 -13.33 -15.86 -6.37
CA HIS A 111 -14.55 -15.90 -7.16
C HIS A 111 -15.79 -16.21 -6.31
N ALA A 112 -15.70 -17.21 -5.41
CA ALA A 112 -16.78 -17.57 -4.50
C ALA A 112 -17.06 -16.45 -3.48
N TRP A 113 -16.02 -15.80 -2.96
CA TRP A 113 -16.11 -14.71 -2.00
C TRP A 113 -16.99 -13.55 -2.50
N ARG A 114 -16.96 -13.24 -3.81
CA ARG A 114 -17.81 -12.19 -4.41
C ARG A 114 -19.31 -12.40 -4.20
N GLN A 115 -19.76 -13.66 -4.05
CA GLN A 115 -21.15 -14.00 -3.76
C GLN A 115 -21.37 -14.28 -2.27
N GLN A 116 -20.40 -14.94 -1.63
CA GLN A 116 -20.49 -15.36 -0.22
C GLN A 116 -20.44 -14.18 0.74
N ARG A 117 -19.63 -13.15 0.47
CA ARG A 117 -19.55 -11.94 1.31
C ARG A 117 -20.89 -11.21 1.34
N PRO A 118 -21.51 -10.79 0.22
CA PRO A 118 -22.83 -10.15 0.25
C PRO A 118 -23.91 -11.00 0.94
N ALA A 119 -23.81 -12.33 0.84
CA ALA A 119 -24.72 -13.29 1.46
C ALA A 119 -24.44 -13.55 2.96
N ASN A 120 -23.39 -12.97 3.53
CA ASN A 120 -22.93 -13.25 4.90
C ASN A 120 -22.63 -14.75 5.14
N ASP A 121 -22.23 -15.48 4.09
CA ASP A 121 -22.02 -16.93 4.10
C ASP A 121 -20.59 -17.28 4.54
N TRP A 122 -20.36 -17.23 5.85
CA TRP A 122 -19.08 -17.63 6.43
C TRP A 122 -18.78 -19.12 6.22
N ALA A 123 -19.79 -20.00 6.33
CA ALA A 123 -19.58 -21.43 6.23
C ALA A 123 -19.06 -21.83 4.84
N GLY A 124 -19.67 -21.29 3.78
CA GLY A 124 -19.20 -21.49 2.41
C GLY A 124 -17.83 -20.87 2.17
N PHE A 125 -17.55 -19.70 2.76
CA PHE A 125 -16.25 -19.05 2.61
C PHE A 125 -15.13 -19.79 3.34
N SER A 126 -15.35 -20.20 4.59
CA SER A 126 -14.40 -21.01 5.38
C SER A 126 -13.98 -22.27 4.63
N ALA A 127 -14.93 -22.97 4.00
CA ALA A 127 -14.65 -24.17 3.21
C ALA A 127 -13.66 -23.93 2.05
N ASN A 128 -13.71 -22.75 1.42
CA ASN A 128 -12.76 -22.38 0.38
C ASN A 128 -11.42 -21.89 0.95
N LEU A 129 -11.47 -21.06 2.00
CA LEU A 129 -10.29 -20.47 2.63
C LEU A 129 -9.36 -21.53 3.26
N LYS A 130 -9.90 -22.66 3.73
CA LYS A 130 -9.09 -23.79 4.27
C LYS A 130 -8.04 -24.31 3.30
N GLU A 131 -8.37 -24.47 2.01
CA GLU A 131 -7.38 -24.93 1.02
C GLU A 131 -6.32 -23.85 0.74
N VAL A 132 -6.72 -22.58 0.71
CA VAL A 132 -5.79 -21.45 0.56
C VAL A 132 -4.79 -21.43 1.72
N VAL A 133 -5.27 -21.48 2.97
CA VAL A 133 -4.41 -21.48 4.16
C VAL A 133 -3.46 -22.68 4.18
N LYS A 134 -3.96 -23.88 3.85
CA LYS A 134 -3.13 -25.08 3.74
C LYS A 134 -1.98 -24.91 2.75
N LEU A 135 -2.24 -24.37 1.57
CA LEU A 135 -1.22 -24.14 0.54
C LEU A 135 -0.28 -22.99 0.91
N SER A 136 -0.78 -21.93 1.55
CA SER A 136 0.06 -20.84 2.09
C SER A 136 0.98 -21.32 3.21
N ARG A 137 0.53 -22.23 4.08
CA ARG A 137 1.40 -22.88 5.10
C ARG A 137 2.51 -23.72 4.45
N GLN A 138 2.23 -24.42 3.34
CA GLN A 138 3.24 -25.16 2.59
C GLN A 138 4.30 -24.25 1.96
N GLU A 139 3.87 -23.14 1.33
CA GLU A 139 4.80 -22.12 0.84
C GLU A 139 5.64 -21.54 1.98
N ALA A 140 4.99 -21.15 3.08
CA ALA A 140 5.65 -20.56 4.23
C ALA A 140 6.73 -21.48 4.79
N GLU A 141 6.48 -22.80 4.87
CA GLU A 141 7.47 -23.79 5.28
C GLU A 141 8.68 -23.82 4.34
N ILE A 142 8.45 -23.90 3.02
CA ILE A 142 9.54 -23.96 2.03
C ILE A 142 10.42 -22.70 2.11
N ARG A 143 9.79 -21.52 2.17
CA ARG A 143 10.51 -20.24 2.28
C ARG A 143 11.23 -20.12 3.62
N SER A 144 10.57 -20.48 4.72
CA SER A 144 11.14 -20.47 6.07
C SER A 144 12.38 -21.36 6.18
N GLN A 145 12.37 -22.55 5.60
CA GLN A 145 13.54 -23.44 5.58
C GLN A 145 14.69 -22.87 4.76
N ALA A 146 14.40 -22.21 3.63
CA ALA A 146 15.41 -21.61 2.79
C ALA A 146 16.08 -20.38 3.43
N GLU A 147 15.31 -19.55 4.12
CA GLU A 147 15.80 -18.31 4.76
C GLU A 147 16.24 -18.50 6.22
N GLY A 148 15.91 -19.63 6.86
CA GLY A 148 16.21 -19.89 8.27
C GLY A 148 15.43 -19.00 9.25
N CYS A 149 14.21 -18.60 8.89
CA CYS A 149 13.34 -17.74 9.71
C CYS A 149 12.00 -18.43 10.03
N SER A 150 11.07 -17.76 10.74
CA SER A 150 9.75 -18.35 11.01
C SER A 150 8.87 -18.37 9.74
N ARG A 151 7.84 -19.24 9.72
CA ARG A 151 6.86 -19.32 8.62
C ARG A 151 6.23 -17.97 8.29
N TYR A 152 5.82 -17.20 9.30
CA TYR A 152 5.20 -15.91 9.06
C TYR A 152 6.22 -14.86 8.56
N ASP A 153 7.43 -14.85 9.12
CA ASP A 153 8.48 -13.93 8.67
C ASP A 153 8.84 -14.17 7.20
N ALA A 154 8.86 -15.43 6.76
CA ALA A 154 9.12 -15.78 5.37
C ALA A 154 8.06 -15.26 4.39
N LEU A 155 6.80 -15.16 4.81
CA LEU A 155 5.73 -14.56 3.99
C LEU A 155 5.75 -13.02 4.07
N LEU A 156 6.04 -12.46 5.25
CA LEU A 156 6.17 -11.01 5.44
C LEU A 156 7.32 -10.42 4.60
N ASP A 157 8.43 -11.13 4.48
CA ASP A 157 9.61 -10.68 3.72
C ASP A 157 9.32 -10.49 2.22
N LEU A 158 8.28 -11.15 1.68
CA LEU A 158 7.82 -10.93 0.30
C LEU A 158 7.37 -9.48 0.06
N TYR A 159 6.83 -8.84 1.09
CA TYR A 159 6.22 -7.50 1.01
C TYR A 159 7.06 -6.43 1.69
N GLU A 160 7.72 -6.78 2.80
CA GLU A 160 8.57 -5.87 3.58
C GLU A 160 9.91 -6.54 3.93
N PRO A 161 10.89 -6.54 3.00
CA PRO A 161 12.14 -7.25 3.18
C PRO A 161 12.91 -6.80 4.44
N GLY A 162 13.29 -7.77 5.27
CA GLY A 162 14.00 -7.54 6.53
C GLY A 162 13.12 -7.14 7.73
N MET A 163 11.79 -7.09 7.56
CA MET A 163 10.86 -6.99 8.69
C MET A 163 10.60 -8.38 9.29
N THR A 164 10.34 -8.42 10.60
CA THR A 164 10.02 -9.66 11.31
C THR A 164 8.81 -9.49 12.21
N SER A 165 8.12 -10.58 12.48
CA SER A 165 7.04 -10.67 13.45
C SER A 165 7.49 -10.21 14.84
N ALA A 166 8.71 -10.52 15.28
CA ALA A 166 9.22 -10.03 16.56
C ALA A 166 9.27 -8.48 16.63
N ARG A 167 9.68 -7.81 15.54
CA ARG A 167 9.67 -6.35 15.45
C ARG A 167 8.24 -5.80 15.40
N LEU A 168 7.37 -6.44 14.62
CA LEU A 168 5.95 -6.07 14.53
C LEU A 168 5.24 -6.23 15.87
N ASP A 169 5.48 -7.32 16.61
CA ASP A 169 4.91 -7.57 17.93
C ASP A 169 5.28 -6.46 18.91
N ALA A 170 6.54 -5.99 18.89
CA ALA A 170 7.00 -4.89 19.71
C ALA A 170 6.31 -3.57 19.30
N THR A 171 6.37 -3.21 18.01
CA THR A 171 5.82 -1.96 17.48
C THR A 171 4.29 -1.89 17.66
N PHE A 172 3.56 -2.91 17.24
CA PHE A 172 2.11 -2.96 17.38
C PHE A 172 1.68 -3.19 18.82
N GLY A 173 2.49 -3.91 19.62
CA GLY A 173 2.33 -4.01 21.07
C GLY A 173 2.28 -2.64 21.74
N GLU A 174 3.21 -1.76 21.41
CA GLU A 174 3.22 -0.38 21.91
C GLU A 174 1.99 0.40 21.43
N VAL A 175 1.63 0.31 20.14
CA VAL A 175 0.45 1.00 19.58
C VAL A 175 -0.83 0.62 20.32
N LYS A 176 -1.04 -0.68 20.56
CA LYS A 176 -2.24 -1.18 21.28
C LYS A 176 -2.38 -0.62 22.70
N GLN A 177 -1.28 -0.20 23.35
CA GLN A 177 -1.33 0.33 24.71
C GLN A 177 -1.98 1.72 24.78
N TRP A 178 -1.84 2.54 23.74
CA TRP A 178 -2.33 3.93 23.74
C TRP A 178 -3.43 4.20 22.72
N LEU A 179 -3.52 3.44 21.63
CA LEU A 179 -4.43 3.72 20.53
C LEU A 179 -5.91 3.74 20.95
N PRO A 180 -6.45 2.76 21.70
CA PRO A 180 -7.86 2.79 22.08
C PRO A 180 -8.23 4.00 22.94
N SER A 181 -7.36 4.39 23.89
CA SER A 181 -7.60 5.56 24.73
C SER A 181 -7.49 6.86 23.92
N LEU A 182 -6.50 6.98 23.04
CA LEU A 182 -6.37 8.15 22.17
C LEU A 182 -7.60 8.30 21.26
N LEU A 183 -8.05 7.21 20.65
CA LEU A 183 -9.24 7.18 19.81
C LEU A 183 -10.48 7.68 20.56
N GLN A 184 -10.71 7.16 21.77
CA GLN A 184 -11.83 7.58 22.61
C GLN A 184 -11.77 9.08 22.94
N GLN A 185 -10.60 9.59 23.35
CA GLN A 185 -10.42 11.01 23.66
C GLN A 185 -10.72 11.91 22.45
N ILE A 186 -10.28 11.51 21.26
CA ILE A 186 -10.52 12.26 20.02
C ILE A 186 -12.01 12.25 19.67
N VAL A 187 -12.66 11.08 19.70
CA VAL A 187 -14.10 10.95 19.41
C VAL A 187 -14.93 11.79 20.39
N ASP A 188 -14.62 11.73 21.68
CA ASP A 188 -15.33 12.50 22.71
C ASP A 188 -15.16 14.01 22.49
N LYS A 189 -13.93 14.47 22.20
CA LYS A 189 -13.68 15.87 21.85
C LYS A 189 -14.49 16.30 20.62
N GLN A 190 -14.42 15.51 19.54
CA GLN A 190 -15.09 15.83 18.28
C GLN A 190 -16.62 15.71 18.36
N SER A 191 -17.17 14.95 19.31
CA SER A 191 -18.62 14.84 19.53
C SER A 191 -19.28 16.18 19.86
N GLN A 192 -18.53 17.11 20.46
CA GLN A 192 -18.99 18.45 20.83
C GLN A 192 -18.90 19.45 19.67
N GLU A 193 -18.26 19.08 18.57
CA GLU A 193 -18.08 19.94 17.41
C GLU A 193 -19.27 19.80 16.45
N LYS A 194 -19.84 20.95 16.07
CA LYS A 194 -20.82 21.01 14.97
C LYS A 194 -20.08 20.96 13.63
N ILE A 195 -20.55 20.06 12.76
CA ILE A 195 -20.12 19.97 11.36
C ILE A 195 -21.35 20.07 10.46
N ALA A 196 -21.19 20.75 9.33
CA ALA A 196 -22.16 20.79 8.25
C ALA A 196 -21.65 19.89 7.12
N ILE A 197 -22.42 18.89 6.72
CA ILE A 197 -22.00 17.89 5.73
C ILE A 197 -22.56 18.32 4.37
N PRO A 198 -21.72 18.53 3.35
CA PRO A 198 -22.18 18.93 2.03
C PRO A 198 -22.97 17.79 1.40
N VAL A 199 -24.19 18.08 0.97
CA VAL A 199 -25.11 17.11 0.37
C VAL A 199 -25.04 17.22 -1.14
N GLY A 200 -24.86 16.11 -1.82
CA GLY A 200 -24.83 16.04 -3.29
C GLY A 200 -26.17 16.41 -3.96
N PRO A 201 -26.24 16.33 -5.29
CA PRO A 201 -25.28 15.61 -6.13
C PRO A 201 -24.01 16.41 -6.45
N PHE A 202 -22.86 15.75 -6.38
CA PHE A 202 -21.58 16.24 -6.90
C PHE A 202 -21.33 15.62 -8.27
N ALA A 203 -21.38 16.43 -9.33
CA ALA A 203 -21.18 15.96 -10.69
C ALA A 203 -19.80 15.28 -10.84
N VAL A 204 -19.78 14.10 -11.46
CA VAL A 204 -18.54 13.31 -11.68
C VAL A 204 -17.49 14.11 -12.44
N GLU A 205 -17.91 14.89 -13.45
CA GLU A 205 -16.99 15.72 -14.23
C GLU A 205 -16.33 16.81 -13.37
N SER A 206 -17.07 17.44 -12.46
CA SER A 206 -16.51 18.41 -11.50
C SER A 206 -15.52 17.74 -10.54
N GLN A 207 -15.81 16.53 -10.07
CA GLN A 207 -14.87 15.76 -9.23
C GLN A 207 -13.59 15.40 -10.00
N LYS A 208 -13.71 15.03 -11.27
CA LYS A 208 -12.56 14.77 -12.14
C LYS A 208 -11.71 16.02 -12.34
N GLN A 209 -12.33 17.17 -12.60
CA GLN A 209 -11.62 18.44 -12.71
C GLN A 209 -10.89 18.82 -11.43
N LEU A 210 -11.52 18.60 -10.26
CA LEU A 210 -10.88 18.78 -8.96
C LEU A 210 -9.67 17.85 -8.82
N GLY A 211 -9.85 16.56 -9.09
CA GLY A 211 -8.76 15.58 -9.01
C GLY A 211 -7.57 15.95 -9.88
N LEU A 212 -7.79 16.34 -11.14
CA LEU A 212 -6.73 16.78 -12.05
C LEU A 212 -6.03 18.06 -11.57
N ALA A 213 -6.76 19.01 -11.00
CA ALA A 213 -6.17 20.22 -10.43
C ALA A 213 -5.29 19.90 -9.22
N VAL A 214 -5.75 19.01 -8.34
CA VAL A 214 -5.01 18.55 -7.16
C VAL A 214 -3.75 17.78 -7.57
N MET A 215 -3.84 16.87 -8.55
CA MET A 215 -2.68 16.16 -9.10
C MET A 215 -1.62 17.12 -9.64
N LYS A 216 -2.04 18.17 -10.35
CA LYS A 216 -1.14 19.19 -10.88
C LYS A 216 -0.45 19.97 -9.76
N LEU A 217 -1.18 20.35 -8.71
CA LEU A 217 -0.62 21.00 -7.53
C LEU A 217 0.40 20.10 -6.83
N LEU A 218 0.09 18.81 -6.72
CA LEU A 218 0.96 17.76 -6.20
C LEU A 218 2.06 17.34 -7.19
N GLY A 219 2.24 18.06 -8.30
CA GLY A 219 3.32 17.90 -9.30
C GLY A 219 3.36 16.55 -10.01
N PHE A 220 2.21 15.89 -10.19
CA PHE A 220 2.12 14.70 -11.05
C PHE A 220 2.50 15.05 -12.50
N ASP A 221 3.36 14.23 -13.13
CA ASP A 221 3.72 14.42 -14.54
C ASP A 221 2.70 13.75 -15.48
N PHE A 222 1.84 14.56 -16.08
CA PHE A 222 0.83 14.09 -17.05
C PHE A 222 1.41 13.71 -18.42
N ASN A 223 2.70 13.99 -18.69
CA ASN A 223 3.34 13.45 -19.90
C ASN A 223 3.74 11.98 -19.74
N ALA A 224 3.89 11.53 -18.49
CA ALA A 224 4.28 10.17 -18.13
C ALA A 224 3.21 9.48 -17.25
N GLY A 225 1.95 9.87 -17.42
CA GLY A 225 0.86 9.29 -16.64
C GLY A 225 -0.52 9.86 -16.90
N ARG A 226 -1.55 9.24 -16.30
CA ARG A 226 -2.96 9.64 -16.45
C ARG A 226 -3.83 9.17 -15.28
N LEU A 227 -5.03 9.77 -15.19
CA LEU A 227 -6.08 9.42 -14.24
C LEU A 227 -7.30 8.84 -14.98
N ASP A 228 -7.77 7.68 -14.52
CA ASP A 228 -8.94 6.98 -15.05
C ASP A 228 -9.88 6.50 -13.94
N VAL A 229 -10.95 5.79 -14.32
CA VAL A 229 -11.96 5.26 -13.38
C VAL A 229 -11.87 3.74 -13.34
N SER A 230 -11.92 3.19 -12.12
CA SER A 230 -11.99 1.75 -11.87
C SER A 230 -12.92 1.46 -10.68
N ALA A 231 -13.21 0.18 -10.42
CA ALA A 231 -14.03 -0.22 -9.27
C ALA A 231 -13.31 -0.04 -7.92
N HIS A 232 -11.98 -0.18 -7.93
CA HIS A 232 -11.08 -0.05 -6.79
C HIS A 232 -9.89 0.81 -7.23
N PRO A 233 -9.68 2.00 -6.64
CA PRO A 233 -8.52 2.84 -6.92
C PRO A 233 -7.20 2.06 -6.79
N PHE A 234 -6.26 2.35 -7.67
CA PHE A 234 -4.91 1.80 -7.65
C PHE A 234 -3.97 2.65 -8.51
N CYS A 235 -2.67 2.54 -8.23
CA CYS A 235 -1.56 3.03 -9.02
C CYS A 235 -0.85 1.84 -9.68
N GLY A 236 -0.57 1.93 -10.97
CA GLY A 236 0.12 0.87 -11.72
C GLY A 236 0.83 1.39 -12.96
N GLY A 237 1.37 0.47 -13.76
CA GLY A 237 2.21 0.79 -14.91
C GLY A 237 3.70 0.60 -14.59
N VAL A 238 4.54 1.50 -15.12
CA VAL A 238 5.99 1.53 -14.90
C VAL A 238 6.45 2.98 -14.68
N PRO A 239 7.64 3.25 -14.14
CA PRO A 239 8.12 4.61 -13.86
C PRO A 239 7.98 5.62 -15.02
N GLU A 240 8.05 5.15 -16.28
CA GLU A 240 7.89 5.98 -17.48
C GLU A 240 6.44 6.13 -17.98
N ASP A 241 5.49 5.32 -17.51
CA ASP A 241 4.05 5.36 -17.82
C ASP A 241 3.26 4.93 -16.58
N VAL A 242 3.05 5.88 -15.65
CA VAL A 242 2.40 5.65 -14.37
C VAL A 242 0.93 6.05 -14.45
N ARG A 243 0.04 5.09 -14.25
CA ARG A 243 -1.41 5.30 -14.37
C ARG A 243 -2.07 5.09 -13.02
N ILE A 244 -2.91 6.05 -12.65
CA ILE A 244 -3.72 5.96 -11.44
C ILE A 244 -5.20 5.89 -11.80
N THR A 245 -5.97 5.28 -10.92
CA THR A 245 -7.42 5.20 -11.05
C THR A 245 -8.12 5.72 -9.80
N THR A 246 -9.33 6.21 -9.96
CA THR A 246 -10.18 6.62 -8.83
C THR A 246 -11.61 6.10 -9.02
N ARG A 247 -12.43 6.25 -7.99
CA ARG A 247 -13.86 5.96 -8.03
C ARG A 247 -14.63 7.17 -7.51
N TYR A 248 -15.51 7.71 -8.35
CA TYR A 248 -16.36 8.85 -7.99
C TYR A 248 -17.66 8.39 -7.32
N ASN A 249 -18.17 9.23 -6.42
CA ASN A 249 -19.45 9.03 -5.75
C ASN A 249 -20.29 10.30 -5.98
N GLN A 250 -21.52 10.18 -6.48
CA GLN A 250 -22.34 11.38 -6.71
C GLN A 250 -22.86 12.00 -5.41
N ASN A 251 -22.84 11.27 -4.29
CA ASN A 251 -23.38 11.74 -3.03
C ASN A 251 -22.37 12.50 -2.17
N GLU A 252 -21.07 12.31 -2.40
CA GLU A 252 -19.96 13.01 -1.74
C GLU A 252 -18.72 13.00 -2.63
N PHE A 253 -17.83 13.99 -2.50
CA PHE A 253 -16.62 14.09 -3.35
C PHE A 253 -15.30 13.91 -2.60
N ILE A 254 -15.33 13.91 -1.26
CA ILE A 254 -14.11 13.92 -0.43
C ILE A 254 -13.37 12.58 -0.58
N SER A 255 -14.09 11.47 -0.68
CA SER A 255 -13.48 10.15 -0.87
C SER A 255 -12.69 10.07 -2.18
N ALA A 256 -13.27 10.54 -3.29
CA ALA A 256 -12.62 10.56 -4.59
C ALA A 256 -11.41 11.51 -4.60
N MET A 257 -11.53 12.70 -3.98
CA MET A 257 -10.43 13.64 -3.85
C MET A 257 -9.26 13.04 -3.07
N MET A 258 -9.52 12.46 -1.89
CA MET A 258 -8.49 11.82 -1.06
C MET A 258 -7.91 10.58 -1.73
N GLY A 259 -8.73 9.79 -2.42
CA GLY A 259 -8.25 8.66 -3.24
C GLY A 259 -7.30 9.11 -4.34
N VAL A 260 -7.62 10.20 -5.06
CA VAL A 260 -6.69 10.77 -6.05
C VAL A 260 -5.39 11.24 -5.40
N ILE A 261 -5.44 11.90 -4.24
CA ILE A 261 -4.23 12.33 -3.52
C ILE A 261 -3.39 11.11 -3.10
N HIS A 262 -4.02 10.06 -2.58
CA HIS A 262 -3.38 8.81 -2.17
C HIS A 262 -2.64 8.15 -3.35
N GLU A 263 -3.35 7.90 -4.46
CA GLU A 263 -2.73 7.29 -5.64
C GLU A 263 -1.70 8.20 -6.29
N THR A 264 -1.85 9.53 -6.18
CA THR A 264 -0.81 10.47 -6.62
C THR A 264 0.47 10.31 -5.81
N GLY A 265 0.40 10.02 -4.51
CA GLY A 265 1.60 9.75 -3.71
C GLY A 265 2.34 8.50 -4.16
N HIS A 266 1.62 7.41 -4.43
CA HIS A 266 2.19 6.22 -5.06
C HIS A 266 2.86 6.57 -6.40
N ALA A 267 2.14 7.30 -7.27
CA ALA A 267 2.66 7.64 -8.58
C ALA A 267 3.87 8.57 -8.54
N ARG A 268 3.90 9.51 -7.59
CA ARG A 268 5.03 10.42 -7.40
C ARG A 268 6.27 9.67 -6.97
N TYR A 269 6.16 8.59 -6.20
CA TYR A 269 7.31 7.73 -5.94
C TYR A 269 7.80 7.08 -7.24
N GLU A 270 6.91 6.42 -7.98
CA GLU A 270 7.24 5.70 -9.21
C GLU A 270 7.87 6.61 -10.28
N GLN A 271 7.29 7.78 -10.56
CA GLN A 271 7.78 8.73 -11.58
C GLN A 271 9.19 9.27 -11.31
N ASN A 272 9.67 9.09 -10.07
CA ASN A 272 10.90 9.67 -9.55
C ASN A 272 11.93 8.62 -9.12
N LEU A 273 11.66 7.33 -9.38
CA LEU A 273 12.63 6.25 -9.26
C LEU A 273 13.85 6.48 -10.19
N PRO A 274 15.03 5.90 -9.87
CA PRO A 274 16.30 6.25 -10.54
C PRO A 274 16.34 5.81 -12.02
N LYS A 275 16.00 6.76 -12.91
CA LYS A 275 15.88 6.56 -14.36
C LYS A 275 17.16 6.03 -15.03
N GLN A 276 18.33 6.34 -14.48
CA GLN A 276 19.61 5.83 -14.97
C GLN A 276 19.78 4.31 -14.79
N TRP A 277 18.95 3.68 -13.95
CA TRP A 277 18.89 2.23 -13.72
C TRP A 277 17.57 1.60 -14.21
N ALA A 278 16.86 2.26 -15.14
CA ALA A 278 15.58 1.78 -15.66
C ALA A 278 15.62 0.30 -16.09
N GLY A 279 14.63 -0.46 -15.64
CA GLY A 279 14.51 -1.90 -15.89
C GLY A 279 15.44 -2.80 -15.08
N GLN A 280 16.19 -2.25 -14.13
CA GLN A 280 16.98 -3.01 -13.16
C GLN A 280 16.27 -3.10 -11.80
N PRO A 281 16.39 -4.22 -11.06
CA PRO A 281 15.76 -4.38 -9.74
C PRO A 281 16.09 -3.28 -8.73
N VAL A 282 17.33 -2.74 -8.75
CA VAL A 282 17.71 -1.64 -7.87
C VAL A 282 16.89 -0.36 -8.08
N ALA A 283 16.29 -0.19 -9.27
CA ALA A 283 15.47 0.96 -9.60
C ALA A 283 13.99 0.80 -9.24
N LEU A 284 13.58 -0.34 -8.68
CA LEU A 284 12.22 -0.57 -8.24
C LEU A 284 11.98 0.02 -6.85
N ALA A 285 10.72 0.31 -6.54
CA ALA A 285 10.28 0.68 -5.20
C ALA A 285 10.76 -0.36 -4.16
N ARG A 286 11.22 0.14 -3.01
CA ARG A 286 11.89 -0.68 -1.98
C ARG A 286 11.02 -1.83 -1.45
N SER A 287 9.80 -1.51 -1.06
CA SER A 287 8.88 -2.43 -0.40
C SER A 287 7.45 -1.89 -0.43
N THR A 288 6.48 -2.73 -0.08
CA THR A 288 5.07 -2.29 -0.01
C THR A 288 4.88 -1.22 1.06
N ALA A 289 5.53 -1.30 2.23
CA ALA A 289 5.35 -0.26 3.25
C ALA A 289 6.02 1.06 2.88
N VAL A 290 7.19 1.03 2.20
CA VAL A 290 7.82 2.25 1.70
C VAL A 290 6.94 2.89 0.64
N HIS A 291 6.35 2.10 -0.26
CA HIS A 291 5.43 2.60 -1.28
C HIS A 291 4.17 3.24 -0.66
N GLU A 292 3.55 2.54 0.29
CA GLU A 292 2.40 3.04 1.06
C GLU A 292 2.75 4.27 1.90
N SER A 293 3.98 4.38 2.39
CA SER A 293 4.39 5.60 3.10
C SER A 293 4.33 6.83 2.21
N GLN A 294 4.50 6.69 0.89
CA GLN A 294 4.40 7.81 -0.04
C GLN A 294 2.94 8.17 -0.32
N SER A 295 2.05 7.18 -0.50
CA SER A 295 0.61 7.46 -0.62
C SER A 295 0.05 8.12 0.63
N LEU A 296 0.40 7.63 1.82
CA LEU A 296 -0.04 8.19 3.09
C LEU A 296 0.68 9.49 3.47
N PHE A 297 1.91 9.72 2.99
CA PHE A 297 2.53 11.05 3.09
C PHE A 297 1.68 12.08 2.33
N PHE A 298 1.26 11.75 1.11
CA PHE A 298 0.45 12.66 0.31
C PHE A 298 -0.97 12.77 0.86
N GLU A 299 -1.65 11.67 1.16
CA GLU A 299 -3.05 11.69 1.61
C GLU A 299 -3.19 12.22 3.04
N LYS A 300 -2.40 11.67 3.97
CA LYS A 300 -2.57 11.95 5.39
C LYS A 300 -1.68 13.10 5.86
N GLN A 301 -0.41 13.16 5.46
CA GLN A 301 0.49 14.20 5.97
C GLN A 301 0.25 15.54 5.27
N LEU A 302 0.12 15.56 3.94
CA LEU A 302 -0.21 16.75 3.16
C LEU A 302 -1.72 16.95 3.01
N GLY A 303 -2.44 15.97 2.49
CA GLY A 303 -3.84 16.08 2.06
C GLY A 303 -4.82 16.46 3.18
N ARG A 304 -4.52 16.05 4.42
CA ARG A 304 -5.29 16.41 5.62
C ARG A 304 -4.66 17.52 6.47
N ASN A 305 -3.55 18.12 6.03
CA ASN A 305 -2.99 19.29 6.68
C ASN A 305 -3.90 20.52 6.45
N ALA A 306 -4.14 21.32 7.48
CA ALA A 306 -5.03 22.48 7.41
C ALA A 306 -4.57 23.49 6.34
N SER A 307 -3.27 23.82 6.31
CA SER A 307 -2.64 24.71 5.33
C SER A 307 -2.88 24.23 3.90
N PHE A 308 -2.72 22.94 3.65
CA PHE A 308 -2.96 22.36 2.33
C PHE A 308 -4.44 22.32 1.97
N LEU A 309 -5.33 21.98 2.92
CA LEU A 309 -6.78 22.02 2.69
C LEU A 309 -7.27 23.42 2.31
N MET A 310 -6.64 24.47 2.84
CA MET A 310 -6.95 25.86 2.46
C MET A 310 -6.52 26.20 1.03
N LEU A 311 -5.51 25.54 0.47
CA LEU A 311 -5.21 25.65 -0.96
C LEU A 311 -6.26 24.97 -1.83
N LEU A 312 -6.85 23.87 -1.36
CA LEU A 312 -7.84 23.11 -2.13
C LEU A 312 -9.21 23.80 -2.12
N LEU A 313 -9.54 24.51 -1.04
CA LEU A 313 -10.86 25.07 -0.82
C LEU A 313 -11.35 26.02 -1.93
N PRO A 314 -10.54 26.92 -2.51
CA PRO A 314 -10.95 27.72 -3.66
C PRO A 314 -11.36 26.87 -4.88
N HIS A 315 -10.67 25.77 -5.15
CA HIS A 315 -11.04 24.85 -6.23
C HIS A 315 -12.35 24.13 -5.94
N VAL A 316 -12.56 23.70 -4.70
CA VAL A 316 -13.81 23.09 -4.23
C VAL A 316 -14.98 24.06 -4.42
N ARG A 317 -14.86 25.30 -3.94
CA ARG A 317 -15.91 26.32 -4.08
C ARG A 317 -16.20 26.70 -5.52
N ALA A 318 -15.16 26.77 -6.37
CA ALA A 318 -15.34 27.07 -7.79
C ALA A 318 -16.12 25.97 -8.53
N LEU A 319 -15.94 24.70 -8.15
CA LEU A 319 -16.54 23.55 -8.82
C LEU A 319 -17.90 23.13 -8.25
N PHE A 320 -18.14 23.40 -6.96
CA PHE A 320 -19.34 22.93 -6.25
C PHE A 320 -20.18 24.05 -5.61
N GLY A 321 -19.77 25.32 -5.78
CA GLY A 321 -20.43 26.49 -5.22
C GLY A 321 -19.86 26.90 -3.86
N ASP A 322 -20.08 28.17 -3.48
CA ASP A 322 -19.69 28.70 -2.17
C ASP A 322 -20.79 28.43 -1.14
N LEU A 323 -20.77 27.23 -0.56
CA LEU A 323 -21.76 26.76 0.40
C LEU A 323 -21.25 26.92 1.84
N PRO A 324 -22.14 27.09 2.84
CA PRO A 324 -21.74 27.14 4.26
C PRO A 324 -20.91 25.93 4.71
N GLU A 325 -21.16 24.75 4.13
CA GLU A 325 -20.40 23.52 4.35
C GLU A 325 -18.92 23.63 3.92
N PHE A 326 -18.60 24.58 3.06
CA PHE A 326 -17.25 24.89 2.60
C PHE A 326 -16.66 26.11 3.31
N GLU A 327 -17.18 26.52 4.47
CA GLU A 327 -16.43 27.39 5.37
C GLU A 327 -15.12 26.72 5.82
N GLU A 328 -14.04 27.49 5.90
CA GLU A 328 -12.67 26.99 6.14
C GLU A 328 -12.58 26.01 7.32
N ARG A 329 -13.10 26.43 8.48
CA ARG A 329 -13.09 25.61 9.70
C ARG A 329 -13.91 24.35 9.56
N ASN A 330 -15.04 24.41 8.86
CA ASN A 330 -15.90 23.25 8.64
C ASN A 330 -15.24 22.27 7.67
N PHE A 331 -14.63 22.77 6.59
CA PHE A 331 -13.93 21.93 5.62
C PHE A 331 -12.74 21.19 6.23
N ILE A 332 -11.97 21.85 7.11
CA ILE A 332 -10.90 21.20 7.87
C ILE A 332 -11.47 20.09 8.77
N ARG A 333 -12.52 20.39 9.54
CA ARG A 333 -13.17 19.40 10.42
C ARG A 333 -13.74 18.20 9.66
N LEU A 334 -14.32 18.41 8.49
CA LEU A 334 -14.83 17.32 7.64
C LEU A 334 -13.69 16.38 7.22
N ASN A 335 -12.55 16.93 6.80
CA ASN A 335 -11.39 16.16 6.37
C ASN A 335 -10.56 15.59 7.54
N GLN A 336 -10.85 15.99 8.77
CA GLN A 336 -10.20 15.51 9.99
C GLN A 336 -11.19 14.87 10.95
N ARG A 337 -12.35 14.40 10.46
CA ARG A 337 -13.31 13.70 11.30
C ARG A 337 -12.84 12.27 11.57
N VAL A 338 -12.87 11.88 12.84
CA VAL A 338 -12.58 10.53 13.30
C VAL A 338 -13.90 9.85 13.63
N LYS A 339 -14.10 8.66 13.07
CA LYS A 339 -15.30 7.86 13.28
C LYS A 339 -14.94 6.37 13.17
N PRO A 340 -14.75 5.69 14.30
CA PRO A 340 -14.56 4.24 14.31
C PRO A 340 -15.67 3.54 13.53
N GLY A 341 -15.30 2.58 12.70
CA GLY A 341 -16.21 1.87 11.82
C GLY A 341 -15.80 0.42 11.61
N LEU A 342 -16.62 -0.32 10.88
CA LEU A 342 -16.37 -1.73 10.57
C LEU A 342 -15.32 -1.92 9.47
N ILE A 343 -15.30 -1.03 8.48
CA ILE A 343 -14.62 -1.22 7.20
C ILE A 343 -13.25 -0.53 7.20
N ARG A 344 -12.18 -1.32 7.05
CA ARG A 344 -10.79 -0.84 7.05
C ARG A 344 -10.52 0.22 5.98
N VAL A 345 -10.98 -0.01 4.75
CA VAL A 345 -10.72 0.91 3.62
C VAL A 345 -11.41 2.26 3.77
N ASP A 346 -12.43 2.35 4.64
CA ASP A 346 -13.16 3.58 4.95
C ASP A 346 -12.72 4.20 6.29
N ALA A 347 -11.79 3.56 7.02
CA ALA A 347 -11.39 3.98 8.35
C ALA A 347 -10.61 5.30 8.32
N ASP A 348 -10.82 6.11 9.35
CA ASP A 348 -10.07 7.34 9.56
C ASP A 348 -8.61 7.05 9.97
N GLU A 349 -7.76 8.07 9.94
CA GLU A 349 -6.32 7.93 10.22
C GLU A 349 -6.01 7.36 11.62
N VAL A 350 -6.88 7.59 12.61
CA VAL A 350 -6.67 7.15 13.99
C VAL A 350 -7.15 5.71 14.16
N SER A 351 -8.30 5.34 13.61
CA SER A 351 -8.84 3.97 13.76
C SER A 351 -8.20 2.96 12.81
N TYR A 352 -7.64 3.40 11.67
CA TYR A 352 -7.04 2.53 10.65
C TYR A 352 -6.00 1.51 11.16
N PRO A 353 -5.03 1.88 12.02
CA PRO A 353 -4.03 0.93 12.52
C PRO A 353 -4.64 -0.26 13.29
N ALA A 354 -5.73 -0.05 14.03
CA ALA A 354 -6.39 -1.14 14.75
C ALA A 354 -6.89 -2.24 13.81
N HIS A 355 -7.43 -1.86 12.64
CA HIS A 355 -7.86 -2.80 11.62
C HIS A 355 -6.70 -3.63 11.04
N VAL A 356 -5.51 -3.04 10.92
CA VAL A 356 -4.33 -3.77 10.43
C VAL A 356 -3.77 -4.70 11.50
N ILE A 357 -3.66 -4.22 12.74
CA ILE A 357 -3.11 -4.98 13.86
C ILE A 357 -3.93 -6.26 14.09
N LEU A 358 -5.26 -6.19 14.08
CA LEU A 358 -6.09 -7.38 14.28
C LEU A 358 -5.88 -8.42 13.17
N ARG A 359 -5.69 -7.98 11.92
CA ARG A 359 -5.43 -8.88 10.78
C ARG A 359 -4.09 -9.54 10.95
N TYR A 360 -3.04 -8.77 11.20
CA TYR A 360 -1.70 -9.27 11.48
C TYR A 360 -1.70 -10.37 12.54
N GLU A 361 -2.36 -10.14 13.68
CA GLU A 361 -2.39 -11.11 14.77
C GLU A 361 -3.10 -12.41 14.39
N ILE A 362 -4.22 -12.31 13.65
CA ILE A 362 -4.95 -13.49 13.14
C ILE A 362 -4.10 -14.23 12.11
N GLU A 363 -3.51 -13.53 11.15
CA GLU A 363 -2.67 -14.14 10.11
C GLU A 363 -1.48 -14.86 10.70
N LYS A 364 -0.78 -14.23 11.65
CA LYS A 364 0.39 -14.82 12.30
C LYS A 364 0.01 -16.15 12.96
N ALA A 365 -1.03 -16.16 13.80
CA ALA A 365 -1.52 -17.36 14.45
C ALA A 365 -1.97 -18.43 13.43
N LEU A 366 -2.63 -18.01 12.36
CA LEU A 366 -3.12 -18.90 11.31
C LEU A 366 -1.97 -19.55 10.53
N ILE A 367 -0.91 -18.81 10.18
CA ILE A 367 0.22 -19.34 9.41
C ILE A 367 1.12 -20.25 10.24
N VAL A 368 1.32 -19.94 11.54
CA VAL A 368 2.13 -20.81 12.41
C VAL A 368 1.40 -22.07 12.86
N GLY A 369 0.06 -22.06 12.83
CA GLY A 369 -0.78 -23.22 13.18
C GLY A 369 -1.38 -23.19 14.58
N ASP A 370 -1.40 -22.03 15.23
CA ASP A 370 -1.98 -21.85 16.57
C ASP A 370 -3.52 -21.79 16.53
N ILE A 371 -4.09 -21.42 15.39
CA ILE A 371 -5.53 -21.35 15.13
C ILE A 371 -5.86 -21.97 13.78
N GLU A 372 -7.13 -22.32 13.58
CA GLU A 372 -7.69 -22.77 12.31
C GLU A 372 -8.63 -21.73 11.70
N VAL A 373 -9.00 -21.93 10.42
CA VAL A 373 -9.88 -21.00 9.70
C VAL A 373 -11.18 -20.74 10.45
N ASP A 374 -11.76 -21.77 11.08
CA ASP A 374 -13.04 -21.65 11.77
C ASP A 374 -12.98 -20.77 13.03
N ASP A 375 -11.79 -20.50 13.57
CA ASP A 375 -11.59 -19.63 14.75
C ASP A 375 -11.60 -18.13 14.39
N ILE A 376 -11.41 -17.80 13.11
CA ILE A 376 -11.28 -16.42 12.61
C ILE A 376 -12.43 -15.51 13.08
N PRO A 377 -13.72 -15.89 12.98
CA PRO A 377 -14.79 -14.95 13.33
C PRO A 377 -14.82 -14.58 14.81
N ALA A 378 -14.52 -15.53 15.71
CA ALA A 378 -14.49 -15.27 17.14
C ALA A 378 -13.32 -14.33 17.50
N LEU A 379 -12.13 -14.60 16.95
CA LEU A 379 -10.95 -13.76 17.16
C LEU A 379 -11.11 -12.37 16.53
N TRP A 380 -11.77 -12.30 15.38
CA TRP A 380 -12.11 -11.02 14.74
C TRP A 380 -12.99 -10.18 15.65
N GLN A 381 -14.06 -10.79 16.20
CA GLN A 381 -14.98 -10.13 17.11
C GLN A 381 -14.26 -9.64 18.37
N GLU A 382 -13.46 -10.49 19.00
CA GLU A 382 -12.71 -10.14 20.21
C GLU A 382 -11.79 -8.94 19.97
N LYS A 383 -11.05 -8.95 18.86
CA LYS A 383 -10.09 -7.90 18.53
C LYS A 383 -10.77 -6.60 18.10
N MET A 384 -11.86 -6.65 17.33
CA MET A 384 -12.66 -5.47 16.98
C MET A 384 -13.26 -4.82 18.24
N GLN A 385 -13.79 -5.63 19.16
CA GLN A 385 -14.34 -5.12 20.42
C GLN A 385 -13.24 -4.50 21.29
N THR A 386 -12.08 -5.15 21.40
CA THR A 386 -10.97 -4.69 22.24
C THR A 386 -10.32 -3.40 21.72
N LEU A 387 -10.08 -3.31 20.40
CA LEU A 387 -9.33 -2.20 19.82
C LEU A 387 -10.21 -1.01 19.42
N LEU A 388 -11.46 -1.28 19.00
CA LEU A 388 -12.36 -0.26 18.43
C LEU A 388 -13.68 -0.13 19.20
N GLY A 389 -14.00 -1.04 20.12
CA GLY A 389 -15.29 -1.05 20.82
C GLY A 389 -16.47 -1.47 19.95
N ILE A 390 -16.22 -2.17 18.84
CA ILE A 390 -17.22 -2.50 17.82
C ILE A 390 -17.52 -4.00 17.83
N ASP A 391 -18.81 -4.34 17.98
CA ASP A 391 -19.29 -5.71 17.86
C ASP A 391 -19.47 -6.11 16.39
N THR A 392 -18.98 -7.30 16.06
CA THR A 392 -19.11 -7.92 14.72
C THR A 392 -19.84 -9.26 14.76
N SER A 393 -20.41 -9.63 15.91
CA SER A 393 -21.13 -10.88 16.11
C SER A 393 -22.21 -11.07 15.05
N GLY A 394 -22.10 -12.16 14.27
CA GLY A 394 -23.03 -12.49 13.19
C GLY A 394 -22.93 -11.63 11.93
N ASN A 395 -22.06 -10.61 11.89
CA ASN A 395 -21.80 -9.79 10.71
C ASN A 395 -20.45 -10.13 10.09
N TYR A 396 -20.38 -11.24 9.36
CA TYR A 396 -19.17 -11.69 8.66
C TYR A 396 -18.88 -10.84 7.42
N ARG A 397 -19.93 -10.39 6.71
CA ARG A 397 -19.86 -9.57 5.51
C ARG A 397 -18.99 -8.32 5.70
N ASP A 398 -19.26 -7.58 6.77
CA ASP A 398 -18.53 -6.37 7.13
C ASP A 398 -17.53 -6.63 8.28
N GLY A 399 -17.46 -7.88 8.77
CA GLY A 399 -16.45 -8.39 9.68
C GLY A 399 -15.30 -9.08 8.95
N CYS A 400 -15.03 -10.34 9.28
CA CYS A 400 -13.87 -11.09 8.80
C CYS A 400 -13.83 -11.37 7.29
N MET A 401 -14.92 -11.17 6.56
CA MET A 401 -14.95 -11.32 5.10
C MET A 401 -14.79 -9.98 4.36
N GLN A 402 -14.57 -8.86 5.05
CA GLN A 402 -14.63 -7.54 4.41
C GLN A 402 -13.52 -7.31 3.36
N ASP A 403 -12.37 -7.96 3.52
CA ASP A 403 -11.21 -7.82 2.66
C ASP A 403 -10.98 -9.03 1.78
N ILE A 404 -10.44 -8.79 0.59
CA ILE A 404 -10.17 -9.80 -0.44
C ILE A 404 -8.84 -10.55 -0.22
N HIS A 405 -7.90 -9.98 0.53
CA HIS A 405 -6.49 -10.41 0.58
C HIS A 405 -6.27 -11.86 1.01
N TRP A 406 -7.10 -12.40 1.90
CA TRP A 406 -6.96 -13.81 2.31
C TRP A 406 -7.48 -14.79 1.25
N THR A 407 -8.27 -14.32 0.29
CA THR A 407 -8.83 -15.18 -0.76
C THR A 407 -7.74 -15.72 -1.69
N ASP A 408 -6.67 -14.98 -1.94
CA ASP A 408 -5.55 -15.40 -2.79
C ASP A 408 -4.28 -15.78 -2.00
N GLY A 409 -4.37 -15.75 -0.66
CA GLY A 409 -3.28 -16.16 0.23
C GLY A 409 -2.23 -15.08 0.47
N SER A 410 -2.58 -13.80 0.30
CA SER A 410 -1.71 -12.64 0.58
C SER A 410 -1.47 -12.40 2.09
N PHE A 411 -0.98 -13.41 2.79
CA PHE A 411 -0.61 -13.34 4.22
C PHE A 411 0.73 -12.65 4.42
N GLY A 412 0.86 -11.81 5.44
CA GLY A 412 2.05 -10.95 5.62
C GLY A 412 1.95 -9.60 4.91
N TYR A 413 0.87 -9.37 4.15
CA TYR A 413 0.65 -8.14 3.42
C TYR A 413 0.09 -7.01 4.29
N PHE A 414 -0.93 -7.26 5.12
CA PHE A 414 -1.58 -6.19 5.88
C PHE A 414 -0.66 -5.33 6.76
N PRO A 415 0.38 -5.88 7.45
CA PRO A 415 1.27 -5.07 8.28
C PRO A 415 1.87 -3.88 7.55
N THR A 416 2.12 -4.00 6.24
CA THR A 416 2.77 -2.95 5.44
C THR A 416 1.95 -1.67 5.38
N TYR A 417 0.63 -1.76 5.53
CA TYR A 417 -0.24 -0.59 5.56
C TYR A 417 0.00 0.32 6.77
N THR A 418 0.08 -0.26 7.97
CA THR A 418 0.34 0.53 9.20
C THR A 418 1.81 0.94 9.29
N LEU A 419 2.73 0.10 8.82
CA LEU A 419 4.12 0.50 8.66
C LEU A 419 4.24 1.73 7.75
N GLY A 420 3.52 1.74 6.62
CA GLY A 420 3.44 2.89 5.72
C GLY A 420 2.97 4.17 6.42
N ALA A 421 1.92 4.07 7.24
CA ALA A 421 1.41 5.22 8.01
C ALA A 421 2.45 5.78 8.99
N MET A 422 3.17 4.90 9.68
CA MET A 422 4.22 5.29 10.63
C MET A 422 5.43 5.91 9.93
N TYR A 423 5.88 5.29 8.85
CA TYR A 423 6.94 5.82 8.00
C TYR A 423 6.56 7.20 7.44
N ALA A 424 5.34 7.38 6.96
CA ALA A 424 4.86 8.67 6.45
C ALA A 424 4.96 9.78 7.51
N ALA A 425 4.51 9.51 8.74
CA ALA A 425 4.61 10.47 9.84
C ALA A 425 6.06 10.77 10.22
N GLN A 426 6.93 9.75 10.26
CA GLN A 426 8.36 9.93 10.54
C GLN A 426 9.07 10.75 9.45
N LEU A 427 8.78 10.49 8.17
CA LEU A 427 9.30 11.28 7.05
C LEU A 427 8.83 12.74 7.16
N PHE A 428 7.56 12.98 7.45
CA PHE A 428 7.04 14.35 7.53
C PHE A 428 7.63 15.12 8.72
N GLN A 429 7.92 14.44 9.83
CA GLN A 429 8.67 15.03 10.94
C GLN A 429 10.10 15.38 10.56
N ALA A 430 10.79 14.53 9.78
CA ALA A 430 12.11 14.85 9.25
C ALA A 430 12.06 16.04 8.28
N VAL A 431 11.05 16.12 7.41
CA VAL A 431 10.79 17.29 6.55
C VAL A 431 10.61 18.56 7.40
N LYS A 432 9.78 18.53 8.45
CA LYS A 432 9.58 19.67 9.36
C LYS A 432 10.88 20.14 10.02
N LYS A 433 11.76 19.21 10.37
CA LYS A 433 13.07 19.52 10.95
C LYS A 433 14.01 20.16 9.93
N THR A 434 14.03 19.66 8.69
CA THR A 434 14.88 20.21 7.61
C THR A 434 14.33 21.53 7.04
N LEU A 435 13.01 21.68 7.01
CA LEU A 435 12.28 22.82 6.49
C LEU A 435 11.38 23.41 7.59
N PRO A 436 11.93 24.22 8.53
CA PRO A 436 11.14 24.79 9.63
C PRO A 436 9.93 25.63 9.19
N ASP A 437 9.97 26.18 7.97
CA ASP A 437 8.92 27.01 7.38
C ASP A 437 7.90 26.22 6.52
N VAL A 438 7.89 24.89 6.64
CA VAL A 438 7.07 24.03 5.75
C VAL A 438 5.59 24.38 5.77
N GLU A 439 5.02 24.76 6.92
CA GLU A 439 3.59 25.13 6.97
C GLU A 439 3.28 26.38 6.12
N ASN A 440 4.17 27.37 6.09
CA ASN A 440 4.02 28.55 5.23
C ASN A 440 4.20 28.19 3.75
N LEU A 441 5.14 27.30 3.43
CA LEU A 441 5.30 26.76 2.07
C LEU A 441 4.04 26.04 1.59
N LEU A 442 3.42 25.23 2.47
CA LEU A 442 2.14 24.58 2.21
C LEU A 442 1.02 25.62 2.02
N CYS A 443 0.92 26.67 2.85
CA CYS A 443 -0.08 27.73 2.67
C CYS A 443 0.05 28.47 1.32
N GLN A 444 1.25 28.54 0.74
CA GLN A 444 1.52 29.27 -0.50
C GLN A 444 1.44 28.38 -1.75
N GLY A 445 1.23 27.07 -1.60
CA GLY A 445 1.28 26.13 -2.73
C GLY A 445 2.69 25.84 -3.23
N ASN A 446 3.74 26.23 -2.49
CA ASN A 446 5.12 25.95 -2.84
C ASN A 446 5.56 24.58 -2.27
N LEU A 447 5.14 23.51 -2.92
CA LEU A 447 5.42 22.14 -2.48
C LEU A 447 6.79 21.61 -2.95
N GLN A 448 7.44 22.30 -3.88
CA GLN A 448 8.68 21.82 -4.49
C GLN A 448 9.78 21.49 -3.48
N PRO A 449 10.04 22.30 -2.42
CA PRO A 449 11.04 21.97 -1.41
C PRO A 449 10.77 20.65 -0.67
N VAL A 450 9.49 20.29 -0.45
CA VAL A 450 9.10 19.01 0.15
C VAL A 450 9.40 17.86 -0.82
N PHE A 451 9.09 18.04 -2.10
CA PHE A 451 9.36 17.05 -3.13
C PHE A 451 10.85 16.87 -3.41
N ASP A 452 11.65 17.93 -3.35
CA ASP A 452 13.11 17.87 -3.47
C ASP A 452 13.70 17.08 -2.29
N TRP A 453 13.16 17.26 -1.09
CA TRP A 453 13.55 16.47 0.08
C TRP A 453 13.21 14.98 -0.11
N LEU A 454 12.00 14.65 -0.56
CA LEU A 454 11.61 13.26 -0.83
C LEU A 454 12.44 12.64 -1.97
N GLN A 455 12.71 13.40 -3.03
CA GLN A 455 13.61 13.01 -4.11
C GLN A 455 14.99 12.64 -3.57
N GLN A 456 15.56 13.52 -2.74
CA GLN A 456 16.92 13.37 -2.23
C GLN A 456 17.04 12.20 -1.25
N ASN A 457 16.03 12.00 -0.39
CA ASN A 457 16.14 11.09 0.74
C ASN A 457 15.47 9.74 0.53
N ILE A 458 14.49 9.64 -0.38
CA ILE A 458 13.68 8.43 -0.59
C ILE A 458 13.64 8.02 -2.06
N TRP A 459 13.07 8.85 -2.94
CA TRP A 459 12.66 8.39 -4.28
C TRP A 459 13.82 7.94 -5.17
N GLN A 460 14.92 8.71 -5.20
CA GLN A 460 16.05 8.41 -6.08
C GLN A 460 16.79 7.12 -5.72
N HIS A 461 16.57 6.56 -4.53
CA HIS A 461 17.32 5.40 -4.06
C HIS A 461 16.70 4.08 -4.51
N GLY A 462 15.41 4.06 -4.87
CA GLY A 462 14.70 2.82 -5.21
C GLY A 462 14.96 1.72 -4.18
N SER A 463 15.57 0.64 -4.64
CA SER A 463 15.96 -0.53 -3.84
C SER A 463 17.45 -0.61 -3.53
N ARG A 464 18.19 0.51 -3.62
CA ARG A 464 19.63 0.56 -3.32
C ARG A 464 19.97 0.20 -1.88
N PHE A 465 19.14 0.65 -0.94
CA PHE A 465 19.34 0.46 0.50
C PHE A 465 18.33 -0.55 1.03
N THR A 466 18.65 -1.23 2.13
CA THR A 466 17.63 -1.91 2.94
C THR A 466 16.63 -0.88 3.48
N THR A 467 15.40 -1.29 3.82
CA THR A 467 14.40 -0.35 4.37
C THR A 467 14.93 0.38 5.60
N ARG A 468 15.58 -0.34 6.52
CA ARG A 468 16.20 0.24 7.71
C ARG A 468 17.22 1.33 7.35
N GLN A 469 18.18 1.01 6.48
CA GLN A 469 19.21 1.98 6.06
C GLN A 469 18.60 3.18 5.34
N LEU A 470 17.56 2.99 4.53
CA LEU A 470 16.86 4.07 3.84
C LEU A 470 16.30 5.08 4.85
N PHE A 471 15.65 4.62 5.91
CA PHE A 471 15.06 5.47 6.95
C PHE A 471 16.10 6.05 7.91
N GLU A 472 17.13 5.29 8.29
CA GLU A 472 18.25 5.81 9.07
C GLU A 472 18.95 6.96 8.32
N ASN A 473 19.17 6.81 7.01
CA ASN A 473 19.76 7.86 6.17
C ASN A 473 18.85 9.09 6.04
N ALA A 474 17.55 8.88 5.84
CA ALA A 474 16.59 9.96 5.59
C ALA A 474 16.20 10.71 6.87
N THR A 475 16.10 10.01 8.00
CA THR A 475 15.46 10.55 9.23
C THR A 475 16.38 10.52 10.45
N GLY A 476 17.50 9.80 10.39
CA GLY A 476 18.47 9.66 11.46
C GLY A 476 18.26 8.44 12.37
N GLU A 477 17.15 7.72 12.22
CA GLU A 477 16.85 6.50 12.98
C GLU A 477 15.99 5.52 12.16
N ASP A 478 15.91 4.27 12.62
CA ASP A 478 15.00 3.26 12.09
C ASP A 478 13.52 3.63 12.41
N LEU A 479 12.56 2.79 12.03
CA LEU A 479 11.14 2.99 12.33
C LEU A 479 10.90 3.31 13.82
N ASN A 480 10.28 4.44 14.09
CA ASN A 480 9.89 4.86 15.43
C ASN A 480 8.39 5.25 15.48
N PRO A 481 7.53 4.42 16.09
CA PRO A 481 6.07 4.65 16.12
C PRO A 481 5.66 5.89 16.93
N LEU A 482 6.56 6.47 17.75
CA LEU A 482 6.26 7.67 18.52
C LEU A 482 6.00 8.89 17.63
N PHE A 483 6.61 8.98 16.43
CA PHE A 483 6.32 10.07 15.50
C PHE A 483 4.87 10.01 15.00
N PHE A 484 4.36 8.80 14.76
CA PHE A 484 2.97 8.60 14.38
C PHE A 484 2.01 8.97 15.53
N LYS A 485 2.29 8.51 16.76
CA LYS A 485 1.50 8.89 17.93
C LYS A 485 1.42 10.42 18.12
N LYS A 486 2.58 11.09 18.13
CA LYS A 486 2.66 12.55 18.29
C LYS A 486 1.92 13.29 17.17
N HIS A 487 2.00 12.78 15.94
CA HIS A 487 1.27 13.33 14.81
C HIS A 487 -0.25 13.28 15.03
N LEU A 488 -0.79 12.13 15.45
CA LEU A 488 -2.21 11.99 15.76
C LEU A 488 -2.63 12.91 16.92
N GLU A 489 -1.86 12.95 18.01
CA GLU A 489 -2.13 13.84 19.15
C GLU A 489 -2.16 15.32 18.72
N ASN A 490 -1.17 15.76 17.94
CA ASN A 490 -1.08 17.15 17.49
C ASN A 490 -2.27 17.54 16.60
N ARG A 491 -2.62 16.69 15.63
CA ARG A 491 -3.72 16.96 14.70
C ARG A 491 -5.08 16.95 15.40
N TYR A 492 -5.34 15.94 16.21
CA TYR A 492 -6.70 15.67 16.68
C TYR A 492 -6.98 16.21 18.09
N LEU A 493 -5.95 16.36 18.94
CA LEU A 493 -6.11 16.87 20.30
C LEU A 493 -5.61 18.30 20.48
N HIS A 494 -4.48 18.69 19.89
CA HIS A 494 -3.82 19.96 20.22
C HIS A 494 -4.16 21.16 19.32
N ASN A 495 -5.01 21.01 18.30
CA ASN A 495 -5.42 22.08 17.38
C ASN A 495 -4.23 22.90 16.83
N CYS A 496 -3.16 22.22 16.41
CA CYS A 496 -2.02 22.86 15.72
C CYS A 496 -2.33 23.14 14.25
#